data_AF-F5XSY0-F1
#
_entry.id   AF-F5XSY0-F1
#
_cell.length_a   1.000
_cell.length_b   1.000
_cell.length_c   1.000
_cell.angle_alpha   90.00
_cell.angle_beta   90.00
_cell.angle_gamma   90.00
#
_symmetry.space_group_name_H-M   'P 1'
#
loop_
_entity.id
_entity.type
_entity.pdbx_description
1 polymer ?
#
loop_
_entity_poly.entity_id
_entity_poly.type
_entity_poly.pdbx_seq_one_letter_code
_entity_poly.pdbx_strand_id
1 'polypeptide(L)' 'MLVIDASALTELIVGGPRASAIGPVMEDDGDWRAPEHFMVEVVSALRGMWLGGHLSKEGSRLRCTRRLEPTCRRTEYRV' A
#
# COMPACT_ATOMS: atom_id res chain seq x y z
N MET A 1 14.62 -2.66 -8.43
CA MET A 1 14.39 -1.59 -7.47
C MET A 1 13.29 -0.67 -7.98
N LEU A 2 12.12 -0.70 -7.33
CA LEU A 2 10.98 0.18 -7.61
C LEU A 2 10.81 1.19 -6.48
N VAL A 3 10.44 2.42 -6.82
CA VAL A 3 9.93 3.39 -5.85
C VAL A 3 8.41 3.31 -5.89
N ILE A 4 7.80 2.94 -4.76
CA ILE A 4 6.36 2.71 -4.64
C ILE A 4 5.70 3.99 -4.11
N ASP A 5 4.74 4.48 -4.88
CA ASP A 5 3.84 5.55 -4.44
C ASP A 5 2.69 4.99 -3.60
N ALA A 6 2.17 5.78 -2.67
CA ALA A 6 1.06 5.39 -1.80
C ALA A 6 -0.16 4.90 -2.59
N SER A 7 -0.48 5.54 -3.71
CA SER A 7 -1.63 5.18 -4.53
C SER A 7 -1.53 3.76 -5.12
N ALA A 8 -0.33 3.28 -5.45
CA ALA A 8 -0.13 1.94 -5.98
C ALA A 8 -0.46 0.86 -4.95
N LEU A 9 0.00 1.06 -3.71
CA LEU A 9 -0.32 0.15 -2.60
C LEU A 9 -1.79 0.26 -2.21
N THR A 10 -2.37 1.47 -2.19
CA THR A 10 -3.80 1.66 -1.93
C THR A 10 -4.65 0.90 -2.96
N GLU A 11 -4.32 0.99 -4.26
CA GLU A 11 -5.03 0.26 -5.32
C GLU A 11 -4.99 -1.26 -5.10
N LEU A 12 -3.84 -1.82 -4.71
CA LEU A 12 -3.72 -3.25 -4.39
C LEU A 12 -4.56 -3.65 -3.18
N ILE A 13 -4.55 -2.84 -2.13
CA ILE A 13 -5.28 -3.08 -0.88
C ILE A 13 -6.80 -3.10 -1.13
N VAL A 14 -7.31 -2.15 -1.91
CA VAL A 14 -8.75 -2.06 -2.22
C VAL A 14 -9.18 -2.99 -3.35
N GLY A 15 -8.23 -3.64 -4.02
CA GLY A 15 -8.51 -4.51 -5.17
C GLY A 15 -9.06 -3.76 -6.37
N GLY A 16 -8.54 -2.55 -6.62
CA GLY A 16 -8.99 -1.69 -7.71
C GLY A 16 -8.67 -2.25 -9.11
N PRO A 17 -9.20 -1.64 -10.19
CA PRO A 17 -9.05 -2.14 -11.56
C PRO A 17 -7.61 -2.35 -12.01
N ARG A 18 -6.65 -1.60 -11.44
CA ARG A 18 -5.23 -1.70 -11.79
C ARG A 18 -4.47 -2.73 -10.96
N ALA A 19 -5.10 -3.35 -9.96
CA ALA A 19 -4.44 -4.30 -9.06
C ALA A 19 -3.83 -5.51 -9.79
N SER A 20 -4.47 -5.99 -10.86
CA SER A 20 -3.96 -7.12 -11.67
C SER A 20 -2.69 -6.77 -12.46
N ALA A 21 -2.49 -5.50 -12.80
CA ALA A 21 -1.29 -5.03 -13.48
C ALA A 21 -0.18 -4.65 -12.48
N ILE A 22 -0.54 -4.05 -11.34
CA ILE A 22 0.41 -3.59 -10.32
C ILE A 22 0.99 -4.78 -9.53
N GLY A 23 0.15 -5.77 -9.21
CA GLY A 23 0.53 -6.91 -8.36
C GLY A 23 1.76 -7.66 -8.86
N PRO A 24 1.77 -8.15 -10.12
CA PRO A 24 2.92 -8.88 -10.66
C PRO A 24 4.21 -8.05 -10.69
N VAL A 25 4.11 -6.77 -11.09
CA VAL A 25 5.28 -5.87 -11.17
C VAL A 25 5.90 -5.64 -9.79
N MET A 26 5.06 -5.49 -8.75
CA MET A 26 5.52 -5.35 -7.38
C MET A 26 6.03 -6.68 -6.81
N GLU A 27 5.42 -7.81 -7.13
CA GLU A 27 5.86 -9.13 -6.68
C GLU A 27 7.25 -9.51 -7.23
N ASP A 28 7.48 -9.23 -8.51
CA ASP A 28 8.74 -9.49 -9.22
C ASP A 28 9.91 -8.67 -8.68
N ASP A 29 9.67 -7.46 -8.17
CA ASP A 29 10.69 -6.63 -7.54
C ASP A 29 10.78 -6.91 -6.03
N GLY A 30 11.93 -7.41 -5.57
CA GLY A 30 12.18 -7.66 -4.15
C GLY A 30 12.71 -6.47 -3.35
N ASP A 31 13.07 -5.36 -4.01
CA ASP A 31 13.68 -4.16 -3.40
C ASP A 31 12.81 -2.93 -3.63
N TRP A 32 11.80 -2.79 -2.78
CA TRP A 32 10.90 -1.63 -2.77
C TRP A 32 11.49 -0.50 -1.94
N ARG A 33 11.45 0.71 -2.50
CA ARG A 33 11.72 1.96 -1.80
C ARG A 33 10.44 2.78 -1.73
N ALA A 34 10.27 3.54 -0.67
CA ALA A 34 9.15 4.46 -0.52
C ALA A 34 9.56 5.68 0.31
N PRO A 35 8.86 6.82 0.16
CA PRO A 35 9.06 8.00 1.01
C PRO A 35 8.80 7.69 2.50
N GLU A 36 9.38 8.48 3.41
CA GLU A 36 9.23 8.28 4.86
C GLU A 36 7.76 8.26 5.32
N HIS A 37 6.91 9.06 4.69
CA HIS A 37 5.48 9.19 5.04
C HIS A 37 4.56 8.22 4.30
N PHE A 38 5.12 7.28 3.54
CA PHE A 38 4.38 6.36 2.67
C PHE A 38 3.17 5.68 3.36
N MET A 39 3.38 5.14 4.57
CA MET A 39 2.28 4.48 5.30
C MET A 39 1.21 5.46 5.80
N VAL A 40 1.60 6.69 6.14
CA VAL A 40 0.65 7.75 6.55
C VAL A 40 -0.22 8.13 5.35
N GLU A 41 0.37 8.26 4.17
CA GLU A 41 -0.35 8.56 2.93
C GLU A 41 -1.32 7.43 2.54
N VAL A 42 -0.89 6.17 2.62
CA VAL A 42 -1.75 4.99 2.35
C VAL A 42 -2.94 4.96 3.32
N VAL A 43 -2.71 5.13 4.61
CA VAL A 43 -3.80 5.14 5.62
C VAL A 43 -4.73 6.33 5.42
N SER A 44 -4.19 7.51 5.11
CA SER A 44 -4.98 8.71 4.81
C SER A 44 -5.90 8.48 3.61
N ALA A 45 -5.39 7.88 2.53
CA ALA A 45 -6.16 7.54 1.34
C ALA A 45 -7.28 6.54 1.65
N LEU A 46 -6.97 5.45 2.36
CA LEU A 46 -7.98 4.46 2.79
C LEU A 46 -9.06 5.08 3.69
N ARG A 47 -8.67 5.96 4.61
CA ARG A 47 -9.61 6.71 5.45
C ARG A 47 -10.52 7.60 4.61
N GLY A 48 -9.97 8.29 3.61
CA GLY A 48 -10.75 9.09 2.66
C GLY A 48 -11.79 8.25 1.93
N MET A 49 -11.40 7.09 1.41
CA MET A 49 -12.32 6.16 0.73
C MET A 49 -13.39 5.61 1.67
N TRP A 50 -13.04 5.28 2.91
CA TRP A 50 -13.99 4.85 3.94
C TRP A 50 -15.03 5.95 4.24
N LEU A 51 -14.58 7.17 4.51
CA LEU A 51 -15.47 8.29 4.81
C LEU A 51 -16.33 8.70 3.61
N GLY A 52 -15.82 8.49 2.39
CA GLY A 52 -16.58 8.67 1.15
C GLY A 52 -17.54 7.53 0.82
N GLY A 53 -17.62 6.47 1.64
CA GLY A 53 -18.49 5.32 1.39
C GLY A 53 -18.05 4.42 0.23
N HIS A 54 -16.79 4.55 -0.22
CA HIS A 54 -16.22 3.74 -1.31
C HIS A 54 -15.67 2.39 -0.84
N LEU A 55 -15.55 2.18 0.48
CA LEU A 55 -15.18 0.90 1.07
C LEU A 55 -16.41 0.32 1.79
N SER A 56 -16.96 -0.79 1.27
CA SER A 56 -18.04 -1.53 1.93
C SER A 56 -17.48 -2.56 2.91
N LYS A 57 -18.14 -2.73 4.07
CA LYS A 57 -17.85 -3.83 5.02
C LYS A 57 -17.98 -5.21 4.36
N GLU A 58 -18.89 -5.33 3.40
CA GLU A 58 -19.16 -6.54 2.63
C GLU A 58 -18.45 -6.42 1.27
N GLY A 59 -17.25 -6.99 1.17
CA GLY A 59 -16.52 -7.09 -0.11
C GLY A 59 -15.07 -6.68 -0.05
N SER A 60 -14.67 -5.80 0.88
CA SER A 60 -13.26 -5.46 1.06
C SER A 60 -12.54 -6.56 1.84
N ARG A 61 -12.21 -7.68 1.16
CA ARG A 61 -11.09 -8.51 1.61
C ARG A 61 -9.85 -7.67 1.40
N LEU A 62 -9.48 -6.89 2.42
CA LEU A 62 -8.16 -6.30 2.52
C LEU A 62 -7.18 -7.45 2.32
N ARG A 63 -6.59 -7.53 1.13
CA ARG A 63 -5.49 -8.45 0.88
C ARG A 63 -4.30 -7.82 1.55
N CYS A 64 -4.15 -8.12 2.84
CA CYS A 64 -2.91 -7.90 3.54
C CYS A 64 -1.89 -8.82 2.87
N THR A 65 -1.12 -8.29 1.92
CA THR A 65 -0.06 -9.07 1.30
C THR A 65 0.94 -9.40 2.41
N ARG A 66 1.30 -10.68 2.53
CA ARG A 66 2.16 -11.21 3.60
C ARG A 66 3.55 -10.54 3.67
N ARG A 67 3.87 -9.67 2.68
CA ARG A 67 5.11 -8.90 2.51
C ARG A 67 5.09 -7.53 3.23
N LEU A 68 3.95 -7.10 3.80
CA LEU A 68 3.83 -5.80 4.47
C LEU A 68 4.28 -5.79 5.95
N GLU A 69 4.76 -6.91 6.47
CA GLU A 69 5.44 -6.99 7.78
C GLU A 69 6.97 -7.05 7.59
N PRO A 70 7.79 -6.34 8.37
CA PRO A 70 7.91 -4.90 8.56
C PRO A 70 9.00 -4.34 7.61
N THR A 71 8.63 -3.68 6.51
CA THR A 71 9.58 -2.87 5.73
C THR A 71 9.95 -1.57 6.45
N CYS A 72 9.25 -1.24 7.55
CA CYS A 72 9.67 -0.26 8.54
C CYS A 72 10.69 -0.87 9.52
N ARG A 73 11.80 -1.44 9.02
CA ARG A 73 13.00 -1.62 9.86
C ARG A 73 13.73 -0.30 9.87
N ARG A 74 13.58 0.45 10.98
CA ARG A 74 14.46 1.52 11.46
C ARG A 74 15.38 2.12 10.39
N THR A 75 14.89 3.14 9.68
CA THR A 75 15.78 4.25 9.34
C THR A 75 16.19 4.84 10.68
N GLU A 76 17.43 4.62 11.10
CA GLU A 76 17.96 5.11 12.36
C GLU A 76 17.81 6.63 12.40
N TYR A 77 16.91 7.12 13.24
CA TYR A 77 16.92 8.50 13.68
C TYR A 77 18.18 8.70 14.53
N ARG A 78 19.19 9.33 13.93
CA ARG A 78 20.18 10.08 14.70
C ARG A 78 19.78 11.55 14.60
N VAL A 79 19.27 12.07 15.71
CA VAL A 79 19.07 13.52 15.95
C VAL A 79 20.42 14.22 15.92
#